data_AF-A0A7Y6UIJ9-F1
#
_entry.id   AF-A0A7Y6UIJ9-F1
#
_cell.length_a   1.000
_cell.length_b   1.000
_cell.length_c   1.000
_cell.angle_alpha   90.00
_cell.angle_beta   90.00
_cell.angle_gamma   90.00
#
_symmetry.space_group_name_H-M   'P 1'
#
loop_
_entity.id
_entity.type
_entity.pdbx_description
1 polymer ?
#
loop_
_entity_poly.entity_id
_entity_poly.type
_entity_poly.pdbx_seq_one_letter_code
_entity_poly.pdbx_strand_id
1 'polypeptide(L)'
;MTRYELFRKRIAPALFLAGVAWIAYDTCDRQERTKATFVFDFGAAEHDVRAVEAEIWMNGQQVTEFRRTAMDGGYIGKTKFDGSLPDTDGEIRIDVELDNGEHRLVTRQIHFAEGSTVTIPLERDLR
;
A
#
# COMPACT_ATOMS: atom_id res chain seq x y z
N MET A 1 18.52 48.98 -25.32
CA MET A 1 18.10 47.72 -24.66
C MET A 1 17.35 46.87 -25.66
N THR A 2 17.99 45.80 -26.13
CA THR A 2 17.46 44.89 -27.14
C THR A 2 16.44 43.95 -26.50
N ARG A 3 15.38 43.58 -27.23
CA ARG A 3 14.30 42.68 -26.75
C ARG A 3 14.82 41.38 -26.12
N TYR A 4 16.00 40.94 -26.57
CA TYR A 4 16.73 39.77 -26.07
C TYR A 4 17.26 39.92 -24.62
N GLU A 5 17.67 41.11 -24.20
CA GLU A 5 18.14 41.36 -22.83
C GLU A 5 17.01 41.34 -21.80
N LEU A 6 15.83 41.86 -22.18
CA LEU A 6 14.61 41.80 -21.38
C LEU A 6 14.13 40.35 -21.20
N PHE A 7 14.18 39.57 -22.27
CA PHE A 7 13.82 38.15 -22.25
C PHE A 7 14.77 37.35 -21.34
N ARG A 8 16.08 37.57 -21.48
CA ARG A 8 17.09 36.86 -20.68
C ARG A 8 17.11 37.27 -19.20
N LYS A 9 16.93 38.56 -18.87
CA LYS A 9 17.02 39.03 -17.47
C LYS A 9 15.74 38.87 -16.66
N ARG A 10 14.56 38.84 -17.30
CA ARG A 10 13.26 38.79 -16.58
C ARG A 10 12.43 37.56 -16.89
N ILE A 11 12.36 37.14 -18.15
CA ILE A 11 11.43 36.07 -18.55
C ILE A 11 12.03 34.69 -18.26
N ALA A 12 13.30 34.46 -18.59
CA ALA A 12 13.96 33.17 -18.33
C ALA A 12 14.03 32.81 -16.82
N PRO A 13 14.38 33.71 -15.88
CA PRO A 13 14.37 33.38 -14.46
C PRO A 13 12.97 33.11 -13.91
N ALA A 14 11.96 33.85 -14.38
CA ALA A 14 10.58 33.65 -13.94
C ALA A 14 10.03 32.30 -14.41
N LEU A 15 10.30 31.90 -15.65
CA LEU A 15 9.92 30.58 -16.16
C LEU A 15 10.66 29.45 -15.44
N PHE A 16 11.94 29.66 -15.11
CA PHE A 16 12.71 28.68 -14.34
C PHE A 16 12.13 28.50 -12.92
N LEU A 17 11.82 29.60 -12.22
CA LEU A 17 11.20 29.53 -10.90
C LEU A 17 9.80 28.92 -10.94
N ALA A 18 9.00 29.24 -11.96
CA ALA A 18 7.70 28.61 -12.16
C ALA A 18 7.82 27.10 -12.42
N GLY A 19 8.81 26.68 -13.22
CA GLY A 19 9.09 25.27 -13.47
C GLY A 19 9.51 24.52 -12.20
N VAL A 20 10.42 25.10 -11.41
CA VAL A 20 10.85 24.51 -10.13
C VAL A 20 9.69 24.46 -9.12
N ALA A 21 8.88 25.51 -9.05
CA ALA A 21 7.69 25.52 -8.19
C ALA A 21 6.68 24.43 -8.57
N TRP A 22 6.49 24.19 -9.86
CA TRP A 22 5.58 23.15 -10.33
C TRP A 22 6.10 21.74 -10.04
N ILE A 23 7.40 21.50 -10.21
CA ILE A 23 8.05 20.23 -9.85
C ILE A 23 7.98 20.01 -8.32
N ALA A 24 8.21 21.06 -7.53
CA ALA A 24 8.11 20.99 -6.08
C ALA A 24 6.68 20.69 -5.62
N TYR A 25 5.68 21.32 -6.24
CA TYR A 25 4.27 21.05 -5.98
C TYR A 25 3.88 19.60 -6.31
N ASP A 26 4.23 19.12 -7.51
CA ASP A 26 3.98 17.72 -7.94
C ASP A 26 4.71 16.70 -7.05
N THR A 27 5.85 17.08 -6.47
CA THR A 27 6.61 16.22 -5.54
C THR A 27 6.02 16.21 -4.13
N CYS A 28 5.57 17.36 -3.61
CA CYS A 28 4.95 17.45 -2.29
C CYS A 28 3.60 16.73 -2.26
N ASP A 29 2.78 16.87 -3.30
CA ASP A 29 1.49 16.18 -3.41
C ASP A 29 1.64 14.65 -3.45
N ARG A 30 2.74 14.15 -4.02
CA ARG A 30 3.06 12.70 -4.03
C ARG A 30 3.62 12.15 -2.72
N GLN A 31 3.97 12.98 -1.74
CA GLN A 31 4.67 12.55 -0.52
C GLN A 31 3.78 12.32 0.70
N GLU A 32 2.47 12.60 0.63
CA GLU A 32 1.53 12.24 1.70
C GLU A 32 1.24 10.73 1.65
N ARG A 33 2.19 9.96 2.20
CA ARG A 33 2.02 8.54 2.45
C ARG A 33 1.70 8.31 3.92
N THR A 34 0.49 7.83 4.14
CA THR A 34 -0.05 7.45 5.42
C THR A 34 0.57 6.12 5.88
N LYS A 35 1.03 6.05 7.12
CA LYS A 35 1.54 4.80 7.73
C LYS A 35 0.38 4.06 8.37
N ALA A 36 0.20 2.80 8.01
CA ALA A 36 -0.81 1.93 8.61
C ALA A 36 -0.22 0.54 8.90
N THR A 37 -0.69 -0.07 9.98
CA THR A 37 -0.35 -1.46 10.32
C THR A 37 -1.53 -2.35 9.99
N PHE A 38 -1.31 -3.40 9.21
CA PHE A 38 -2.33 -4.40 8.88
C PHE A 38 -2.07 -5.66 9.69
N VAL A 39 -3.11 -6.21 10.30
CA VAL A 39 -3.06 -7.43 11.10
C VAL A 39 -4.04 -8.44 10.53
N PHE A 40 -3.53 -9.59 10.12
CA PHE A 40 -4.38 -10.71 9.69
C PHE A 40 -4.72 -11.59 10.88
N ASP A 41 -6.02 -11.79 11.09
CA ASP A 41 -6.54 -12.65 12.15
C ASP A 41 -7.20 -13.89 11.54
N PHE A 42 -6.49 -15.02 11.61
CA PHE A 42 -6.93 -16.30 11.06
C PHE A 42 -7.89 -17.05 12.01
N GLY A 43 -8.04 -16.61 13.26
CA GLY A 43 -8.88 -17.25 14.25
C GLY A 43 -8.56 -18.74 14.45
N ALA A 44 -9.58 -19.58 14.46
CA ALA A 44 -9.42 -21.03 14.65
C ALA A 44 -8.65 -21.74 13.51
N ALA A 45 -8.58 -21.14 12.31
CA ALA A 45 -7.89 -21.71 11.16
C ALA A 45 -6.38 -21.40 11.16
N GLU A 46 -5.84 -20.73 12.17
CA GLU A 46 -4.43 -20.31 12.23
C GLU A 46 -3.42 -21.44 12.01
N HIS A 47 -3.73 -22.64 12.52
CA HIS A 47 -2.87 -23.83 12.37
C HIS A 47 -2.92 -24.46 10.98
N ASP A 48 -3.96 -24.17 10.21
CA ASP A 48 -4.17 -24.70 8.87
C ASP A 48 -3.55 -23.78 7.81
N VAL A 49 -3.16 -22.55 8.16
CA VAL A 49 -2.59 -21.60 7.19
C VAL A 49 -1.08 -21.81 6.98
N ARG A 50 -0.71 -22.10 5.74
CA ARG A 50 0.67 -22.33 5.26
C ARG A 50 1.30 -21.09 4.65
N ALA A 51 0.54 -20.33 3.88
CA ALA A 51 1.01 -19.09 3.30
C ALA A 51 -0.10 -18.04 3.27
N VAL A 52 0.32 -16.79 3.32
CA VAL A 52 -0.56 -15.66 3.04
C VAL A 52 0.18 -14.69 2.13
N GLU A 53 -0.53 -14.25 1.11
CA GLU A 53 -0.14 -13.20 0.21
C GLU A 53 -1.21 -12.13 0.24
N ALA A 54 -0.81 -10.87 0.40
CA ALA A 54 -1.72 -9.76 0.45
C ALA A 54 -1.22 -8.65 -0.47
N GLU A 55 -2.06 -8.26 -1.41
CA GLU A 55 -1.83 -7.16 -2.33
C GLU A 55 -2.76 -6.01 -1.98
N ILE A 56 -2.22 -4.81 -1.87
CA ILE A 56 -3.03 -3.61 -1.74
C ILE A 56 -3.05 -2.88 -3.07
N TRP A 57 -4.25 -2.57 -3.53
CA TRP A 57 -4.57 -1.87 -4.76
C TRP A 57 -5.23 -0.54 -4.45
N MET A 58 -4.71 0.54 -5.01
CA MET A 58 -5.27 1.90 -4.87
C MET A 58 -5.35 2.55 -6.23
N ASN A 59 -6.49 3.13 -6.55
CA ASN A 59 -6.73 3.77 -7.85
C ASN A 59 -6.38 2.86 -9.06
N GLY A 60 -6.62 1.55 -8.91
CA GLY A 60 -6.33 0.56 -9.95
C GLY A 60 -4.85 0.15 -10.09
N GLN A 61 -3.97 0.63 -9.20
CA GLN A 61 -2.56 0.26 -9.17
C GLN A 61 -2.22 -0.50 -7.88
N GLN A 62 -1.43 -1.57 -8.00
CA GLN A 62 -0.85 -2.23 -6.84
C GLN A 62 0.20 -1.30 -6.20
N VAL A 63 0.02 -1.01 -4.91
CA VAL A 63 0.88 -0.11 -4.13
C VAL A 63 1.81 -0.85 -3.19
N THR A 64 1.39 -2.02 -2.69
CA THR A 64 2.24 -2.89 -1.86
C THR A 64 1.82 -4.35 -1.98
N GLU A 65 2.77 -5.22 -1.66
CA GLU A 65 2.62 -6.67 -1.56
C GLU A 65 3.24 -7.10 -0.24
N PHE A 66 2.56 -8.01 0.45
CA PHE A 66 3.06 -8.70 1.62
C PHE A 66 2.92 -10.20 1.38
N ARG A 67 4.01 -10.95 1.53
CA ARG A 67 3.99 -12.41 1.48
C ARG A 67 4.64 -12.99 2.73
N ARG A 68 4.00 -13.99 3.32
CA ARG A 68 4.57 -14.80 4.40
C ARG A 68 4.22 -16.26 4.20
N THR A 69 5.23 -17.11 4.29
CA THR A 69 5.10 -18.56 4.13
C THR A 69 5.70 -19.25 5.35
N ALA A 70 5.07 -20.32 5.80
CA ALA A 70 5.57 -21.14 6.89
C ALA A 70 6.79 -21.96 6.45
N MET A 71 7.67 -22.27 7.39
CA MET A 71 8.72 -23.26 7.17
C MET A 71 8.12 -24.67 7.15
N ASP A 72 8.83 -25.63 6.55
CA ASP A 72 8.38 -27.02 6.38
C ASP A 72 7.70 -27.59 7.64
N GLY A 73 6.47 -28.05 7.48
CA GLY A 73 5.67 -28.63 8.57
C GLY A 73 5.02 -27.63 9.53
N GLY A 74 5.37 -26.34 9.48
CA GLY A 74 4.81 -25.29 10.36
C GLY A 74 3.63 -24.49 9.79
N TYR A 75 3.14 -23.52 10.56
CA TYR A 75 2.07 -22.58 10.18
C TYR A 75 2.55 -21.14 10.40
N ILE A 76 1.96 -20.16 9.73
CA ILE A 76 2.45 -18.76 9.76
C ILE A 76 2.14 -18.01 11.06
N GLY A 77 1.08 -18.43 11.74
CA GLY A 77 0.53 -17.77 12.92
C GLY A 77 -0.04 -16.37 12.63
N LYS A 78 -0.52 -15.69 13.67
CA LYS A 78 -0.96 -14.28 13.56
C LYS A 78 0.16 -13.42 12.96
N THR A 79 -0.13 -12.76 11.85
CA THR A 79 0.86 -11.94 11.15
C THR A 79 0.40 -10.50 11.01
N LYS A 80 1.37 -9.59 11.04
CA LYS A 80 1.17 -8.17 10.82
C LYS A 80 2.22 -7.64 9.86
N PHE A 81 1.87 -6.60 9.12
CA PHE A 81 2.82 -5.85 8.30
C PHE A 81 2.52 -4.36 8.35
N ASP A 82 3.56 -3.55 8.21
CA ASP A 82 3.45 -2.10 8.18
C ASP A 82 3.53 -1.64 6.72
N GLY A 83 2.55 -0.85 6.29
CA GLY A 83 2.47 -0.26 4.95
C GLY A 83 2.57 1.26 5.02
N SER A 84 3.20 1.85 4.00
CA SER A 84 3.16 3.30 3.76
C SER A 84 2.44 3.53 2.45
N LEU A 85 1.20 3.99 2.55
CA LEU A 85 0.20 3.98 1.48
C LEU A 85 -0.36 5.39 1.27
N PRO A 86 -0.76 5.76 0.05
CA PRO A 86 -1.53 6.99 -0.19
C PRO A 86 -2.75 7.10 0.73
N ASP A 87 -3.12 8.32 1.14
CA ASP A 87 -4.32 8.60 1.93
C ASP A 87 -5.61 8.52 1.09
N THR A 88 -5.86 7.36 0.51
CA THR A 88 -7.00 7.10 -0.38
C THR A 88 -7.58 5.73 -0.11
N ASP A 89 -8.88 5.58 -0.35
CA ASP A 89 -9.55 4.29 -0.31
C ASP A 89 -8.88 3.29 -1.26
N GLY A 90 -8.76 2.06 -0.79
CA GLY A 90 -8.12 0.99 -1.53
C GLY A 90 -8.83 -0.34 -1.35
N GLU A 91 -8.33 -1.31 -2.09
CA GLU A 91 -8.73 -2.70 -2.00
C GLU A 91 -7.54 -3.51 -1.53
N ILE A 92 -7.75 -4.40 -0.55
CA ILE A 92 -6.80 -5.45 -0.22
C ILE A 92 -7.31 -6.78 -0.77
N ARG A 93 -6.43 -7.49 -1.47
CA ARG A 93 -6.66 -8.84 -1.97
C ARG A 93 -5.73 -9.77 -1.21
N ILE A 94 -6.28 -10.81 -0.60
CA ILE A 94 -5.57 -11.69 0.31
C ILE A 94 -5.74 -13.10 -0.23
N ASP A 95 -4.67 -13.72 -0.70
CA ASP A 95 -4.64 -15.14 -1.00
C ASP A 95 -4.06 -15.89 0.20
N VAL A 96 -4.79 -16.90 0.68
CA VAL A 96 -4.41 -17.72 1.81
C VAL A 96 -4.28 -19.16 1.35
N GLU A 97 -3.10 -19.74 1.49
CA GLU A 97 -2.83 -21.15 1.22
C GLU A 97 -3.01 -21.95 2.51
N LEU A 98 -3.86 -22.97 2.45
CA LEU A 98 -4.14 -23.91 3.53
C LEU A 98 -3.21 -25.13 3.49
N ASP A 99 -3.19 -25.92 4.56
CA ASP A 99 -2.36 -27.12 4.73
C ASP A 99 -2.62 -28.22 3.69
N ASN A 100 -3.84 -28.26 3.17
CA ASN A 100 -4.29 -29.14 2.10
C ASN A 100 -3.89 -28.63 0.69
N GLY A 101 -3.21 -27.48 0.59
CA GLY A 101 -2.84 -26.82 -0.66
C GLY A 101 -3.97 -26.04 -1.33
N GLU A 102 -5.11 -25.86 -0.66
CA GLU A 102 -6.21 -25.03 -1.14
C GLU A 102 -5.89 -23.54 -0.98
N HIS A 103 -6.18 -22.76 -2.02
CA HIS A 103 -6.04 -21.31 -2.00
C HIS A 103 -7.41 -20.64 -1.79
N ARG A 104 -7.46 -19.69 -0.86
CA ARG A 104 -8.65 -18.89 -0.53
C ARG A 104 -8.37 -17.42 -0.79
N LEU A 105 -9.01 -16.89 -1.83
CA LEU A 105 -8.92 -15.47 -2.17
C LEU A 105 -10.01 -14.66 -1.46
N VAL A 106 -9.59 -13.65 -0.69
CA VAL A 106 -10.45 -12.74 0.05
C VAL A 106 -10.15 -11.30 -0.37
N THR A 107 -11.18 -10.59 -0.83
CA THR A 107 -11.08 -9.18 -1.22
C THR A 107 -11.86 -8.30 -0.26
N ARG A 108 -11.26 -7.20 0.20
CA ARG A 108 -11.89 -6.23 1.11
C ARG A 108 -11.56 -4.79 0.70
N GLN A 109 -12.55 -3.91 0.84
CA GLN A 109 -12.31 -2.48 0.78
C GLN A 109 -11.66 -2.03 2.09
N ILE A 110 -10.62 -1.22 1.99
CA ILE A 110 -9.88 -0.69 3.13
C ILE A 110 -9.89 0.83 3.10
N HIS A 111 -10.18 1.39 4.27
CA HIS A 111 -9.96 2.78 4.60
C HIS A 111 -9.11 2.80 5.87
N PHE A 112 -8.03 3.56 5.86
CA PHE A 112 -7.10 3.67 6.98
C PHE A 112 -6.70 5.12 7.18
N ALA A 113 -6.25 5.43 8.38
CA ALA A 113 -5.83 6.77 8.78
C ALA A 113 -4.38 6.70 9.30
N GLU A 114 -3.73 7.84 9.41
CA GLU A 114 -2.33 7.92 9.88
C GLU A 114 -2.15 7.25 11.24
N GLY A 115 -1.24 6.29 11.29
CA GLY A 115 -0.93 5.50 12.48
C GLY A 115 -1.99 4.48 12.88
N SER A 116 -2.99 4.21 12.03
CA SER A 116 -4.05 3.26 12.38
C SER A 116 -3.57 1.81 12.26
N THR A 117 -4.17 0.94 13.08
CA THR A 117 -4.03 -0.51 12.95
C THR A 117 -5.32 -1.09 12.39
N VAL A 118 -5.27 -1.64 11.19
CA VAL A 118 -6.39 -2.30 10.51
C VAL A 118 -6.30 -3.80 10.80
N THR A 119 -7.26 -4.32 11.54
CA THR A 119 -7.37 -5.77 11.75
C THR A 119 -8.36 -6.36 10.76
N ILE A 120 -7.91 -7.36 10.02
CA ILE A 120 -8.69 -8.05 8.99
C ILE A 120 -9.04 -9.44 9.51
N PRO A 121 -10.28 -9.67 9.97
CA PRO A 121 -10.71 -10.99 10.40
C PRO A 121 -10.95 -11.89 9.17
N LEU A 122 -10.24 -13.01 9.11
CA LEU A 122 -10.31 -13.99 8.01
C LEU A 122 -10.99 -15.30 8.45
N GLU A 123 -11.26 -15.50 9.74
CA GLU A 123 -11.80 -16.76 10.28
C GLU A 123 -13.05 -17.27 9.53
N ARG A 124 -13.95 -16.37 9.13
CA ARG A 124 -15.18 -16.76 8.42
C ARG A 124 -14.96 -17.11 6.96
N ASP A 125 -13.93 -16.56 6.35
CA ASP A 125 -13.61 -16.75 4.93
C ASP A 125 -12.79 -18.03 4.69
N LEU A 126 -12.18 -18.56 5.74
CA LEU A 126 -11.36 -19.78 5.72
C LEU A 126 -12.11 -21.05 6.16
N ARG A 127 -13.41 -20.95 6.49
CA ARG A 127 -14.26 -22.08 6.88
C ARG A 127 -15.03 -22.68 5.72
#